data_AF-A0A924Y0T4-F1
#
_entry.id   AF-A0A924Y0T4-F1
#
_cell.length_a   1.000
_cell.length_b   1.000
_cell.length_c   1.000
_cell.angle_alpha   90.00
_cell.angle_beta   90.00
_cell.angle_gamma   90.00
#
_symmetry.space_group_name_H-M   'P 1'
#
loop_
_entity.id
_entity.type
_entity.pdbx_description
1 polymer ?
#
loop_
_entity_poly.entity_id
_entity_poly.type
_entity_poly.pdbx_seq_one_letter_code
_entity_poly.pdbx_strand_id
1 'polypeptide(L)'
;MPRRPLLDPRNYRLDDLLRRPLSPEIPFGSDGGDLSVDNASGWGFDGAATFRGVVIAAPLSLSVWVEGSPVFPADGVYRPSHVTVNAQDGETGLQISEDKFVSHDDVLVSVLSLRNPGEWSVETNIRVQWGIPRGEHMDAAGNPFFASRFAPNMQDRRFTLASGGRTRLAFALALAADDRYAQGPGDTARRRAESYAHDPSVTVSQANAFQAWADKHTARF
;
A
#
# COMPACT_ATOMS: atom_id res chain seq x y z
N MET A 1 3.17 -27.29 32.49
CA MET A 1 3.04 -25.91 31.99
C MET A 1 1.56 -25.55 31.96
N PRO A 2 1.11 -24.44 32.56
CA PRO A 2 -0.28 -24.01 32.44
C PRO A 2 -0.57 -23.62 30.99
N ARG A 3 -1.63 -24.18 30.40
CA ARG A 3 -2.11 -23.79 29.08
C ARG A 3 -2.57 -22.34 29.16
N ARG A 4 -2.00 -21.45 28.34
CA ARG A 4 -2.58 -20.11 28.16
C ARG A 4 -4.03 -20.28 27.73
N PRO A 5 -4.99 -19.59 28.37
CA PRO A 5 -6.37 -19.63 27.91
C PRO A 5 -6.43 -19.16 26.46
N LEU A 6 -7.14 -19.92 25.62
CA LEU A 6 -7.44 -19.52 24.25
C LEU A 6 -8.19 -18.18 24.32
N LEU A 7 -7.77 -17.23 23.49
CA LEU A 7 -8.48 -15.95 23.35
C LEU A 7 -9.90 -16.24 22.84
N ASP A 8 -10.93 -15.75 23.55
CA ASP A 8 -12.31 -15.84 23.08
C ASP A 8 -12.53 -14.76 22.00
N PRO A 9 -12.69 -15.11 20.72
CA PRO A 9 -12.79 -14.15 19.62
C PRO A 9 -14.03 -13.24 19.71
N ARG A 10 -15.00 -13.53 20.59
CA ARG A 10 -16.16 -12.65 20.83
C ARG A 10 -15.82 -11.43 21.67
N ASN A 11 -14.72 -11.49 22.43
CA ASN A 11 -14.30 -10.43 23.35
C ASN A 11 -13.21 -9.53 22.75
N TYR A 12 -12.77 -9.81 21.53
CA TYR A 12 -11.71 -9.06 20.85
C TYR A 12 -12.16 -8.73 19.43
N ARG A 13 -11.96 -7.49 18.98
CA ARG A 13 -12.10 -7.19 17.56
C ARG A 13 -10.90 -7.78 16.84
N LEU A 14 -11.12 -8.37 15.66
CA LEU A 14 -10.04 -8.97 14.87
C LEU A 14 -8.90 -7.96 14.64
N ASP A 15 -9.23 -6.71 14.35
CA ASP A 15 -8.24 -5.64 14.17
C ASP A 15 -7.38 -5.41 15.41
N ASP A 16 -7.92 -5.57 16.63
CA ASP A 16 -7.16 -5.42 17.87
C ASP A 16 -6.14 -6.57 18.03
N LEU A 17 -6.48 -7.77 17.53
CA LEU A 17 -5.58 -8.93 17.53
C LEU A 17 -4.49 -8.84 16.45
N LEU A 18 -4.78 -8.13 15.35
CA LEU A 18 -3.87 -7.94 14.22
C LEU A 18 -3.07 -6.64 14.30
N ARG A 19 -3.41 -5.75 15.23
CA ARG A 19 -2.71 -4.49 15.46
C ARG A 19 -1.35 -4.75 16.06
N ARG A 20 -0.31 -4.15 15.47
CA ARG A 20 1.07 -4.25 15.92
C ARG A 20 1.76 -2.90 15.78
N PRO A 21 2.80 -2.63 16.60
CA PRO A 21 3.72 -1.54 16.30
C PRO A 21 4.30 -1.74 14.90
N LEU A 22 4.49 -0.63 14.18
CA LEU A 22 5.18 -0.67 12.91
C LEU A 22 6.63 -1.04 13.15
N SER A 23 7.09 -2.11 12.52
CA SER A 23 8.47 -2.55 12.58
C SER A 23 8.99 -2.80 11.17
N PRO A 24 10.23 -2.38 10.87
CA PRO A 24 10.88 -2.69 9.60
C PRO A 24 11.21 -4.18 9.45
N GLU A 25 11.06 -4.98 10.51
CA GLU A 25 11.35 -6.42 10.53
C GLU A 25 10.11 -7.29 10.32
N ILE A 26 8.91 -6.70 10.22
CA ILE A 26 7.68 -7.46 9.99
C ILE A 26 7.40 -7.47 8.49
N PRO A 27 7.70 -8.58 7.78
CA PRO A 27 7.30 -8.73 6.40
C PRO A 27 5.78 -8.79 6.32
N PHE A 28 5.23 -8.24 5.25
CA PHE A 28 3.85 -8.51 4.86
C PHE A 28 3.85 -9.04 3.44
N GLY A 29 3.26 -10.22 3.30
CA GLY A 29 3.38 -11.04 2.11
C GLY A 29 2.69 -10.43 0.89
N SER A 30 3.15 -10.89 -0.26
CA SER A 30 2.58 -10.64 -1.57
C SER A 30 1.65 -11.77 -1.98
N ASP A 31 0.54 -11.45 -2.63
CA ASP A 31 -0.22 -12.39 -3.45
C ASP A 31 0.28 -12.44 -4.91
N GLY A 32 1.20 -11.54 -5.28
CA GLY A 32 1.89 -11.48 -6.56
C GLY A 32 2.86 -12.64 -6.75
N GLY A 33 3.05 -13.04 -8.01
CA GLY A 33 3.90 -14.18 -8.35
C GLY A 33 5.39 -13.86 -8.26
N ASP A 34 5.77 -12.64 -8.64
CA ASP A 34 7.16 -12.24 -8.86
C ASP A 34 7.61 -11.06 -7.98
N LEU A 35 6.67 -10.32 -7.38
CA LEU A 35 6.90 -9.15 -6.54
C LEU A 35 6.67 -9.45 -5.07
N SER A 36 7.55 -9.00 -4.16
CA SER A 36 7.37 -9.09 -2.71
C SER A 36 7.83 -7.84 -1.99
N VAL A 37 7.39 -7.63 -0.74
CA VAL A 37 7.79 -6.50 0.12
C VAL A 37 8.15 -6.98 1.52
N ASP A 38 9.18 -6.37 2.09
CA ASP A 38 9.78 -6.88 3.32
C ASP A 38 9.35 -6.09 4.57
N ASN A 39 8.73 -4.92 4.42
CA ASN A 39 8.22 -4.15 5.54
C ASN A 39 7.08 -3.20 5.18
N ALA A 40 6.22 -2.94 6.17
CA ALA A 40 5.10 -2.00 6.08
C ALA A 40 5.38 -0.63 6.75
N SER A 41 6.61 -0.35 7.17
CA SER A 41 6.94 0.91 7.85
C SER A 41 6.76 2.14 6.97
N GLY A 42 6.61 3.31 7.59
CA GLY A 42 6.49 4.58 6.87
C GLY A 42 5.15 4.76 6.16
N TRP A 43 5.05 5.77 5.29
CA TRP A 43 3.94 5.89 4.34
C TRP A 43 4.43 5.45 2.95
N GLY A 44 3.60 4.72 2.21
CA GLY A 44 4.04 4.01 1.01
C GLY A 44 4.85 2.76 1.34
N PHE A 45 5.73 2.38 0.44
CA PHE A 45 6.70 1.29 0.58
C PHE A 45 8.10 1.89 0.80
N ASP A 46 8.38 2.38 2.00
CA ASP A 46 9.69 2.96 2.38
C ASP A 46 10.82 1.92 2.49
N GLY A 47 10.45 0.64 2.55
CA GLY A 47 11.35 -0.51 2.57
C GLY A 47 11.83 -0.99 1.21
N ALA A 48 12.46 -2.17 1.20
CA ALA A 48 12.76 -2.86 -0.04
C ALA A 48 11.54 -3.62 -0.57
N ALA A 49 11.38 -3.61 -1.89
CA ALA A 49 10.59 -4.60 -2.63
C ALA A 49 11.52 -5.45 -3.48
N THR A 50 11.20 -6.72 -3.65
CA THR A 50 11.96 -7.62 -4.52
C THR A 50 11.08 -8.04 -5.69
N PHE A 51 11.54 -7.79 -6.92
CA PHE A 51 10.87 -8.26 -8.15
C PHE A 51 11.81 -9.15 -8.94
N ARG A 52 11.49 -10.45 -9.10
CA ARG A 52 12.33 -11.40 -9.86
C ARG A 52 13.82 -11.36 -9.45
N GLY A 53 14.09 -11.19 -8.15
CA GLY A 53 15.45 -11.08 -7.60
C GLY A 53 16.09 -9.69 -7.70
N VAL A 54 15.40 -8.69 -8.25
CA VAL A 54 15.81 -7.28 -8.23
C VAL A 54 15.30 -6.62 -6.96
N VAL A 55 16.22 -6.11 -6.15
CA VAL A 55 15.87 -5.32 -4.97
C VAL A 55 15.67 -3.86 -5.39
N ILE A 56 14.46 -3.36 -5.21
CA ILE A 56 14.08 -1.96 -5.40
C ILE A 56 13.98 -1.34 -4.02
N ALA A 57 14.91 -0.44 -3.69
CA ALA A 57 14.88 0.30 -2.44
C ALA A 57 13.81 1.41 -2.49
N ALA A 58 12.95 1.46 -1.48
CA ALA A 58 11.88 2.44 -1.32
C ALA A 58 11.08 2.68 -2.63
N PRO A 59 10.49 1.65 -3.25
CA PRO A 59 9.89 1.75 -4.59
C PRO A 59 8.87 2.89 -4.71
N LEU A 60 8.18 3.20 -3.61
CA LEU A 60 7.30 4.35 -3.45
C LEU A 60 7.41 4.83 -2.00
N SER A 61 7.88 6.05 -1.76
CA SER A 61 7.86 6.68 -0.45
C SER A 61 6.90 7.86 -0.43
N LEU A 62 6.13 7.99 0.64
CA LEU A 62 5.20 9.10 0.84
C LEU A 62 5.60 9.89 2.10
N SER A 63 5.43 11.20 2.06
CA SER A 63 5.53 12.05 3.26
C SER A 63 4.30 12.92 3.39
N VAL A 64 3.62 12.86 4.53
CA VAL A 64 2.42 13.63 4.81
C VAL A 64 2.76 14.77 5.77
N TRP A 65 2.36 15.98 5.42
CA TRP A 65 2.52 17.17 6.22
C TRP A 65 1.16 17.84 6.43
N VAL A 66 0.89 18.27 7.66
CA VAL A 66 -0.35 18.91 8.09
C VAL A 66 0.00 20.23 8.75
N GLU A 67 -0.53 21.34 8.25
CA GLU A 67 -0.20 22.69 8.73
C GLU A 67 1.33 22.97 8.84
N GLY A 68 2.12 22.35 7.95
CA GLY A 68 3.58 22.46 7.94
C GLY A 68 4.33 21.53 8.89
N SER A 69 3.64 20.66 9.65
CA SER A 69 4.23 19.64 10.52
C SER A 69 4.16 18.25 9.90
N PRO A 70 5.21 17.42 10.00
CA PRO A 70 5.20 16.07 9.43
C PRO A 70 4.34 15.14 10.29
N VAL A 71 3.53 14.30 9.65
CA VAL A 71 2.74 13.28 10.35
C VAL A 71 3.30 11.90 10.06
N PHE A 72 3.74 11.23 11.11
CA PHE A 72 4.30 9.89 11.04
C PHE A 72 3.24 8.83 11.34
N PRO A 73 3.35 7.66 10.69
CA PRO A 73 2.59 6.47 11.08
C PRO A 73 2.71 6.15 12.57
N ALA A 74 1.59 5.80 13.21
CA ALA A 74 1.54 5.42 14.62
C ALA A 74 1.46 3.91 14.81
N ASP A 75 0.56 3.23 14.07
CA ASP A 75 0.39 1.78 14.15
C ASP A 75 -0.02 1.14 12.83
N GLY A 76 -0.03 -0.19 12.81
CA GLY A 76 -0.45 -0.98 11.66
C GLY A 76 -1.36 -2.13 12.06
N VAL A 77 -2.36 -2.42 11.23
CA VAL A 77 -3.20 -3.62 11.29
C VAL A 77 -2.78 -4.54 10.16
N TYR A 78 -2.18 -5.68 10.50
CA TYR A 78 -1.57 -6.59 9.54
C TYR A 78 -2.55 -7.70 9.18
N ARG A 79 -3.23 -7.55 8.03
CA ARG A 79 -4.07 -8.60 7.47
C ARG A 79 -3.27 -9.39 6.43
N PRO A 80 -3.60 -10.68 6.19
CA PRO A 80 -2.92 -11.45 5.15
C PRO A 80 -2.96 -10.79 3.75
N SER A 81 -4.05 -10.08 3.43
CA SER A 81 -4.26 -9.45 2.12
C SER A 81 -3.65 -8.04 1.97
N HIS A 82 -3.45 -7.33 3.08
CA HIS A 82 -3.00 -5.93 3.09
C HIS A 82 -2.63 -5.49 4.50
N VAL A 83 -1.86 -4.41 4.62
CA VAL A 83 -1.60 -3.73 5.89
C VAL A 83 -2.30 -2.38 5.87
N THR A 84 -3.05 -2.08 6.92
CA THR A 84 -3.59 -0.72 7.14
C THR A 84 -2.70 -0.01 8.16
N VAL A 85 -2.05 1.07 7.74
CA VAL A 85 -1.25 1.95 8.58
C VAL A 85 -2.10 3.15 9.00
N ASN A 86 -2.02 3.57 10.27
CA ASN A 86 -2.82 4.71 10.76
C ASN A 86 -1.96 5.75 11.47
N ALA A 87 -2.41 6.99 11.40
CA ALA A 87 -1.94 8.09 12.23
C ALA A 87 -3.08 9.07 12.52
N GLN A 88 -2.89 9.87 13.56
CA GLN A 88 -3.71 11.05 13.81
C GLN A 88 -2.77 12.21 14.11
N ASP A 89 -3.00 13.34 13.44
CA ASP A 89 -2.30 14.57 13.78
C ASP A 89 -2.76 15.08 15.16
N GLY A 90 -1.79 15.40 16.02
CA GLY A 90 -2.06 15.74 17.42
C GLY A 90 -2.71 17.11 17.62
N GLU A 91 -2.50 18.04 16.68
CA GLU A 91 -2.97 19.42 16.79
C GLU A 91 -4.34 19.61 16.11
N THR A 92 -4.47 19.14 14.87
CA THR A 92 -5.69 19.31 14.07
C THR A 92 -6.68 18.16 14.26
N GLY A 93 -6.23 17.01 14.78
CA GLY A 93 -7.02 15.80 14.87
C GLY A 93 -7.26 15.12 13.52
N LEU A 94 -6.56 15.52 12.45
CA LEU A 94 -6.67 14.91 11.12
C LEU A 94 -6.37 13.40 11.21
N GLN A 95 -7.30 12.58 10.74
CA GLN A 95 -7.14 11.13 10.69
C GLN A 95 -6.57 10.73 9.34
N ILE A 96 -5.49 9.97 9.37
CA ILE A 96 -4.80 9.49 8.17
C ILE A 96 -4.69 7.98 8.27
N SER A 97 -5.09 7.28 7.21
CA SER A 97 -4.89 5.85 7.09
C SER A 97 -4.36 5.51 5.71
N GLU A 98 -3.57 4.45 5.61
CA GLU A 98 -3.06 3.94 4.35
C GLU A 98 -3.26 2.44 4.28
N ASP A 99 -3.91 1.95 3.23
CA ASP A 99 -3.89 0.53 2.90
C ASP A 99 -2.75 0.24 1.91
N LYS A 100 -1.88 -0.69 2.27
CA LYS A 100 -0.76 -1.16 1.46
C LYS A 100 -0.94 -2.62 1.11
N PHE A 101 -0.74 -2.96 -0.16
CA PHE A 101 -0.72 -4.35 -0.61
C PHE A 101 0.08 -4.51 -1.89
N VAL A 102 0.55 -5.74 -2.11
CA VAL A 102 0.87 -6.22 -3.46
C VAL A 102 -0.39 -6.87 -4.00
N SER A 103 -0.65 -6.77 -5.29
CA SER A 103 -1.73 -7.49 -5.97
C SER A 103 -1.22 -8.75 -6.69
N HIS A 104 -2.14 -9.68 -6.96
CA HIS A 104 -1.86 -10.96 -7.62
C HIS A 104 -1.17 -10.84 -8.99
N ASP A 105 -1.29 -9.68 -9.63
CA ASP A 105 -0.66 -9.32 -10.88
C ASP A 105 0.51 -8.34 -10.68
N ASP A 106 1.25 -8.45 -9.57
CA ASP A 106 2.52 -7.76 -9.31
C ASP A 106 2.42 -6.22 -9.38
N VAL A 107 1.38 -5.66 -8.75
CA VAL A 107 1.23 -4.21 -8.55
C VAL A 107 1.37 -3.87 -7.07
N LEU A 108 2.29 -2.95 -6.75
CA LEU A 108 2.36 -2.31 -5.45
C LEU A 108 1.31 -1.22 -5.39
N VAL A 109 0.40 -1.30 -4.43
CA VAL A 109 -0.69 -0.34 -4.26
C VAL A 109 -0.65 0.26 -2.87
N SER A 110 -0.68 1.58 -2.82
CA SER A 110 -0.77 2.39 -1.61
C SER A 110 -2.01 3.27 -1.73
N VAL A 111 -2.93 3.16 -0.79
CA VAL A 111 -4.17 3.94 -0.76
C VAL A 111 -4.20 4.80 0.49
N LEU A 112 -3.83 6.07 0.34
CA LEU A 112 -3.86 7.06 1.41
C LEU A 112 -5.25 7.68 1.51
N SER A 113 -5.87 7.55 2.68
CA SER A 113 -7.16 8.13 3.02
C SER A 113 -6.99 9.15 4.13
N LEU A 114 -7.56 10.34 3.94
CA LEU A 114 -7.53 11.42 4.90
C LEU A 114 -8.95 11.82 5.26
N ARG A 115 -9.20 12.02 6.55
CA ARG A 115 -10.47 12.49 7.08
C ARG A 115 -10.20 13.61 8.08
N ASN A 116 -10.84 14.76 7.84
CA ASN A 116 -10.84 15.87 8.78
C ASN A 116 -12.13 15.83 9.62
N PRO A 117 -12.11 15.31 10.85
CA PRO A 117 -13.27 15.34 11.74
C PRO A 117 -13.44 16.69 12.45
N GLY A 118 -12.45 17.59 12.36
CA GLY A 118 -12.43 18.86 13.06
C GLY A 118 -13.37 19.91 12.46
N GLU A 119 -13.52 21.01 13.19
CA GLU A 119 -14.42 22.13 12.84
C GLU A 119 -13.82 23.09 11.79
N TRP A 120 -12.50 23.04 11.60
CA TRP A 120 -11.77 23.94 10.74
C TRP A 120 -11.21 23.22 9.52
N SER A 121 -10.94 23.96 8.46
CA SER A 121 -10.23 23.43 7.30
C SER A 121 -8.75 23.26 7.64
N VAL A 122 -8.14 22.22 7.09
CA VAL A 122 -6.75 21.86 7.38
C VAL A 122 -5.95 21.83 6.08
N GLU A 123 -4.82 22.51 6.05
CA GLU A 123 -3.86 22.42 4.96
C GLU A 123 -3.09 21.10 5.04
N THR A 124 -3.04 20.38 3.92
CA THR A 124 -2.31 19.12 3.81
C THR A 124 -1.40 19.12 2.59
N ASN A 125 -0.18 18.63 2.76
CA ASN A 125 0.78 18.41 1.70
C ASN A 125 1.25 16.96 1.71
N ILE A 126 1.16 16.29 0.55
CA ILE A 126 1.58 14.90 0.37
C ILE A 126 2.68 14.87 -0.66
N ARG A 127 3.90 14.54 -0.23
CA ARG A 127 5.05 14.39 -1.12
C ARG A 127 5.19 12.95 -1.58
N VAL A 128 5.59 12.78 -2.83
CA VAL A 128 5.70 11.46 -3.47
C VAL A 128 7.09 11.29 -4.05
N GLN A 129 7.81 10.28 -3.57
CA GLN A 129 9.12 9.89 -4.09
C GLN A 129 9.05 8.47 -4.65
N TRP A 130 9.64 8.26 -5.82
CA TRP A 130 9.68 6.95 -6.48
C TRP A 130 11.11 6.42 -6.47
N GLY A 131 11.30 5.22 -5.91
CA GLY A 131 12.61 4.55 -5.86
C GLY A 131 13.04 3.94 -7.19
N ILE A 132 12.11 3.80 -8.15
CA ILE A 132 12.38 3.28 -9.49
C ILE A 132 11.84 4.23 -10.57
N PRO A 133 12.66 4.61 -11.57
CA PRO A 133 12.20 5.37 -12.73
C PRO A 133 11.15 4.61 -13.55
N ARG A 134 10.29 5.33 -14.25
CA ARG A 134 9.44 4.72 -15.29
C ARG A 134 10.32 4.29 -16.46
N GLY A 135 10.03 3.14 -17.06
CA GLY A 135 10.70 2.68 -18.26
C GLY A 135 11.14 1.23 -18.19
N GLU A 136 12.01 0.85 -19.11
CA GLU A 136 12.65 -0.45 -19.17
C GLU A 136 13.86 -0.51 -18.22
N HIS A 137 14.02 -1.66 -17.57
CA HIS A 137 15.06 -2.00 -16.60
C HIS A 137 15.51 -3.44 -16.82
N MET A 138 16.62 -3.83 -16.21
CA MET A 138 17.16 -5.19 -16.29
C MET A 138 17.15 -5.86 -14.94
N ASP A 139 16.74 -7.13 -14.90
CA ASP A 139 16.83 -7.93 -13.69
C ASP A 139 18.25 -8.44 -13.41
N ALA A 140 18.45 -9.08 -12.26
CA ALA A 140 19.77 -9.61 -11.87
C ALA A 140 20.29 -10.70 -12.82
N ALA A 141 19.40 -11.36 -13.57
CA ALA A 141 19.73 -12.35 -14.57
C ALA A 141 19.87 -11.74 -15.99
N GLY A 142 19.71 -10.42 -16.13
CA GLY A 142 19.80 -9.72 -17.40
C GLY A 142 18.54 -9.83 -18.27
N ASN A 143 17.37 -10.17 -17.71
CA ASN A 143 16.11 -10.10 -18.45
C ASN A 143 15.48 -8.71 -18.31
N PRO A 144 14.89 -8.16 -19.38
CA PRO A 144 14.21 -6.89 -19.30
C PRO A 144 12.92 -6.99 -18.49
N PHE A 145 12.58 -5.90 -17.81
CA PHE A 145 11.27 -5.65 -17.24
C PHE A 145 10.92 -4.16 -17.32
N PHE A 146 9.63 -3.85 -17.31
CA PHE A 146 9.13 -2.50 -17.40
C PHE A 146 8.50 -2.06 -16.08
N ALA A 147 8.86 -0.87 -15.60
CA ALA A 147 8.25 -0.24 -14.44
C ALA A 147 7.31 0.90 -14.89
N SER A 148 6.06 0.85 -14.42
CA SER A 148 5.09 1.91 -14.63
C SER A 148 4.49 2.37 -13.32
N ARG A 149 4.57 3.68 -13.08
CA ARG A 149 4.11 4.34 -11.86
C ARG A 149 2.93 5.24 -12.16
N PHE A 150 1.98 5.29 -11.24
CA PHE A 150 0.81 6.15 -11.31
C PHE A 150 0.56 6.82 -9.95
N ALA A 151 0.34 8.14 -9.98
CA ALA A 151 -0.08 8.96 -8.85
C ALA A 151 -1.11 9.99 -9.34
N PRO A 152 -2.09 10.37 -8.51
CA PRO A 152 -3.02 11.44 -8.86
C PRO A 152 -2.26 12.77 -9.03
N ASN A 153 -2.17 13.25 -10.28
CA ASN A 153 -1.53 14.52 -10.68
C ASN A 153 -0.03 14.67 -10.28
N MET A 154 0.70 13.56 -10.32
CA MET A 154 2.12 13.35 -10.67
C MET A 154 3.29 14.13 -10.00
N GLN A 155 3.10 14.94 -8.97
CA GLN A 155 4.12 15.21 -7.92
C GLN A 155 3.55 16.17 -6.86
N ASP A 156 3.82 15.90 -5.58
CA ASP A 156 3.55 16.76 -4.43
C ASP A 156 2.17 17.48 -4.42
N ARG A 157 1.23 16.90 -3.67
CA ARG A 157 -0.15 17.42 -3.61
C ARG A 157 -0.33 18.28 -2.37
N ARG A 158 -0.38 19.61 -2.57
CA ARG A 158 -0.85 20.57 -1.57
C ARG A 158 -2.32 20.90 -1.79
N PHE A 159 -3.14 20.78 -0.76
CA PHE A 159 -4.57 21.10 -0.81
C PHE A 159 -5.11 21.39 0.58
N THR A 160 -6.28 22.02 0.63
CA THR A 160 -7.01 22.27 1.87
C THR A 160 -8.14 21.26 1.98
N LEU A 161 -8.20 20.53 3.09
CA LEU A 161 -9.28 19.61 3.42
C LEU A 161 -10.28 20.31 4.35
N ALA A 162 -11.49 20.57 3.85
CA ALA A 162 -12.54 21.22 4.61
C ALA A 162 -12.95 20.44 5.87
N SER A 163 -13.61 21.11 6.81
CA SER A 163 -14.26 20.46 7.96
C SER A 163 -15.23 19.36 7.50
N GLY A 164 -15.18 18.20 8.16
CA GLY A 164 -15.92 17.00 7.77
C GLY A 164 -15.44 16.36 6.46
N GLY A 165 -14.45 16.96 5.79
CA GLY A 165 -13.94 16.56 4.50
C GLY A 165 -13.24 15.21 4.53
N ARG A 166 -13.31 14.52 3.39
CA ARG A 166 -12.62 13.24 3.17
C ARG A 166 -11.96 13.26 1.80
N THR A 167 -10.78 12.69 1.70
CA THR A 167 -10.12 12.45 0.43
C THR A 167 -9.44 11.09 0.44
N ARG A 168 -9.33 10.48 -0.74
CA ARG A 168 -8.66 9.20 -0.97
C ARG A 168 -7.76 9.33 -2.18
N LEU A 169 -6.53 8.88 -2.05
CA LEU A 169 -5.50 8.96 -3.07
C LEU A 169 -4.88 7.57 -3.22
N ALA A 170 -4.90 7.03 -4.43
CA ALA A 170 -4.29 5.74 -4.72
C ALA A 170 -3.03 5.94 -5.58
N PHE A 171 -1.96 5.29 -5.17
CA PHE A 171 -0.66 5.25 -5.82
C PHE A 171 -0.39 3.81 -6.22
N ALA A 172 0.09 3.61 -7.44
CA ALA A 172 0.34 2.28 -7.96
C ALA A 172 1.68 2.20 -8.70
N LEU A 173 2.43 1.13 -8.46
CA LEU A 173 3.61 0.75 -9.24
C LEU A 173 3.41 -0.67 -9.77
N ALA A 174 3.32 -0.81 -11.08
CA ALA A 174 3.21 -2.09 -11.75
C ALA A 174 4.54 -2.44 -12.42
N LEU A 175 4.96 -3.69 -12.27
CA LEU A 175 6.15 -4.24 -12.91
C LEU A 175 5.73 -5.34 -13.89
N ALA A 176 6.18 -5.27 -15.14
CA ALA A 176 5.88 -6.27 -16.18
C ALA A 176 7.16 -6.87 -16.76
N ALA A 177 7.23 -8.20 -16.85
CA ALA A 177 8.21 -8.90 -17.68
C ALA A 177 7.72 -9.00 -19.14
N ASP A 178 8.63 -9.30 -20.08
CA ASP A 178 8.31 -9.33 -21.51
C ASP A 178 7.36 -10.47 -21.97
N ASP A 179 6.68 -10.21 -23.09
CA ASP A 179 5.99 -11.08 -24.07
C ASP A 179 4.53 -11.53 -23.85
N ARG A 180 3.94 -11.54 -22.66
CA ARG A 180 2.62 -12.23 -22.47
C ARG A 180 1.38 -11.49 -23.01
N TYR A 181 1.52 -10.29 -23.58
CA TYR A 181 0.38 -9.48 -24.03
C TYR A 181 0.65 -8.77 -25.36
N ALA A 182 -0.31 -8.82 -26.27
CA ALA A 182 -0.24 -8.32 -27.66
C ALA A 182 0.09 -6.82 -27.84
N GLN A 183 0.19 -6.05 -26.75
CA GLN A 183 0.50 -4.61 -26.75
C GLN A 183 1.88 -4.30 -26.14
N GLY A 184 2.68 -5.32 -25.82
CA GLY A 184 3.99 -5.18 -25.18
C GLY A 184 3.92 -4.94 -23.67
N PRO A 185 5.07 -5.02 -22.96
CA PRO A 185 5.11 -4.97 -21.49
C PRO A 185 4.82 -3.59 -20.93
N GLY A 186 5.27 -2.55 -21.65
CA GLY A 186 5.11 -1.15 -21.23
C GLY A 186 3.64 -0.75 -21.10
N ASP A 187 2.80 -1.09 -22.09
CA ASP A 187 1.37 -0.81 -22.03
C ASP A 187 0.62 -1.69 -21.04
N THR A 188 1.13 -2.89 -20.76
CA THR A 188 0.55 -3.79 -19.77
C THR A 188 0.81 -3.29 -18.34
N ALA A 189 2.06 -2.94 -18.02
CA ALA A 189 2.39 -2.32 -16.73
C ALA A 189 1.60 -1.01 -16.52
N ARG A 190 1.55 -0.15 -17.55
CA ARG A 190 0.80 1.09 -17.50
C ARG A 190 -0.69 0.89 -17.20
N ARG A 191 -1.39 0.04 -17.96
CA ARG A 191 -2.82 -0.20 -17.75
C ARG A 191 -3.13 -0.78 -16.38
N ARG A 192 -2.30 -1.68 -15.86
CA ARG A 192 -2.49 -2.22 -14.50
C ARG A 192 -2.33 -1.13 -13.44
N ALA A 193 -1.23 -0.38 -13.46
CA ALA A 193 -1.04 0.72 -12.51
C ALA A 193 -2.17 1.77 -12.59
N GLU A 194 -2.58 2.16 -13.80
CA GLU A 194 -3.73 3.07 -14.02
C GLU A 194 -5.03 2.50 -13.45
N SER A 195 -5.32 1.21 -13.71
CA SER A 195 -6.54 0.54 -13.24
C SER A 195 -6.63 0.53 -11.71
N TYR A 196 -5.54 0.15 -11.02
CA TYR A 196 -5.51 0.12 -9.56
C TYR A 196 -5.62 1.52 -8.94
N ALA A 197 -4.99 2.53 -9.54
CA ALA A 197 -5.04 3.89 -9.02
C ALA A 197 -6.39 4.61 -9.24
N HIS A 198 -7.16 4.17 -10.24
CA HIS A 198 -8.49 4.73 -10.51
C HIS A 198 -9.64 3.95 -9.86
N ASP A 199 -9.42 2.75 -9.34
CA ASP A 199 -10.44 1.97 -8.66
C ASP A 199 -10.71 2.50 -7.23
N PRO A 200 -11.87 3.11 -6.95
CA PRO A 200 -12.21 3.60 -5.62
C PRO A 200 -12.44 2.48 -4.60
N SER A 201 -12.61 1.23 -5.07
CA SER A 201 -12.90 0.05 -4.26
C SER A 201 -11.71 -0.88 -4.10
N VAL A 202 -10.52 -0.46 -4.54
CA VAL A 202 -9.36 -1.34 -4.74
C VAL A 202 -8.93 -2.15 -3.51
N THR A 203 -9.00 -1.58 -2.30
CA THR A 203 -8.73 -2.33 -1.06
C THR A 203 -9.74 -3.45 -0.82
N VAL A 204 -11.02 -3.19 -1.10
CA VAL A 204 -12.11 -4.18 -0.94
C VAL A 204 -11.96 -5.27 -2.00
N SER A 205 -11.68 -4.88 -3.24
CA SER A 205 -11.38 -5.81 -4.34
C SER A 205 -10.21 -6.74 -3.97
N GLN A 206 -9.14 -6.20 -3.37
CA GLN A 206 -8.00 -6.98 -2.91
C GLN A 206 -8.36 -7.97 -1.80
N ALA A 207 -9.10 -7.52 -0.77
CA ALA A 207 -9.54 -8.39 0.32
C ALA A 207 -10.42 -9.54 -0.20
N ASN A 208 -11.32 -9.27 -1.14
CA ASN A 208 -12.17 -10.28 -1.76
C ASN A 208 -11.37 -11.26 -2.62
N ALA A 209 -10.39 -10.77 -3.40
CA ALA A 209 -9.51 -11.62 -4.21
C ALA A 209 -8.71 -12.58 -3.33
N PHE A 210 -8.15 -12.08 -2.23
CA PHE A 210 -7.45 -12.91 -1.25
C PHE A 210 -8.38 -13.95 -0.61
N GLN A 211 -9.59 -13.57 -0.20
CA GLN A 211 -10.56 -14.51 0.38
C GLN A 211 -10.92 -15.62 -0.62
N ALA A 212 -11.17 -15.27 -1.88
CA ALA A 212 -11.46 -16.26 -2.92
C ALA A 212 -10.28 -17.21 -3.16
N TRP A 213 -9.04 -16.71 -3.10
CA TRP A 213 -7.84 -17.55 -3.13
C TRP A 213 -7.78 -18.47 -1.90
N ALA A 214 -8.01 -17.95 -0.70
CA ALA A 214 -7.98 -18.72 0.54
C ALA A 214 -9.04 -19.84 0.53
N ASP A 215 -10.26 -19.53 0.08
CA ASP A 215 -11.36 -20.51 -0.03
C ASP A 215 -11.04 -21.64 -1.02
N LYS A 216 -10.23 -21.36 -2.04
CA LYS A 216 -9.79 -22.34 -3.04
C LYS A 216 -8.66 -23.24 -2.55
N HIS A 217 -7.78 -22.74 -1.67
CA HIS A 217 -6.52 -23.40 -1.29
C HIS A 217 -6.47 -23.91 0.15
N THR A 218 -7.36 -23.43 1.01
CA THR A 218 -7.60 -24.06 2.30
C THR A 218 -8.71 -25.09 2.07
N ALA A 219 -8.37 -26.38 2.18
CA ALA A 219 -9.37 -27.43 2.18
C ALA A 219 -10.44 -27.05 3.21
N ARG A 220 -11.71 -27.12 2.85
CA ARG A 220 -12.83 -26.91 3.78
C ARG A 220 -12.61 -27.87 4.96
N PHE A 221 -12.06 -27.36 6.05
CA PHE A 221 -11.89 -28.11 7.28
C PHE A 221 -13.27 -28.44 7.86
#